data_AF-A0A1H1UFD5-F1
#
_entry.id   AF-A0A1H1UFD5-F1
#
_cell.length_a   1.000
_cell.length_b   1.000
_cell.length_c   1.000
_cell.angle_alpha   90.00
_cell.angle_beta   90.00
_cell.angle_gamma   90.00
#
_symmetry.space_group_name_H-M   'P 1'
#
loop_
_entity.id
_entity.type
_entity.pdbx_description
1 polymer ?
#
loop_
_entity_poly.entity_id
_entity_poly.type
_entity_poly.pdbx_seq_one_letter_code
_entity_poly.pdbx_strand_id
1 'polypeptide(L)'
;MKRIVLSVIIGLLSAIILYGFYDVLRETDRMLFLDFENRPVIIPESERQLHNLFFAAISMIIGNSIGISYLFSRSQKAFSRRNNKRNRILNDQAFLGATFLHWFTKIWFLFCVFTSQFMGTKFIDTFLWPSILLVIVLYLDTWKTLLTVIKNNRWKIQSVHLIVFVVLTFMLSRINFVDYKSLDASMIASNPTMDVPSSAYLNDNYRRNHYDNLVIKMDFDSKHRVSLFNEENEHIEWSDLYGLILDFNEDLYYSSRTLVRLRANRNIPVKYIKEFELQLLEMNQWRLVYEVANNDELTASYYNNELDKRISPSLQDAFPRTGKPPRIPGWDFYKDQKFQDTLSVYISEGIKIDNREVPLHMLPEKLKSHINESSIIEYIYGDNVTYQDYINVLSAHKTAAWELRATENFDKIDSVIRRNIFSRDKKLYEERDRITKKYPFRITERFE
;
A
#
# COMPACT_ATOMS: atom_id res chain seq x y z
N MET A 1 -16.30 2.18 -53.15
CA MET A 1 -15.44 3.17 -52.47
C MET A 1 -16.10 3.75 -51.22
N LYS A 2 -17.25 4.45 -51.31
CA LYS A 2 -17.95 5.05 -50.13
C LYS A 2 -18.11 4.12 -48.91
N ARG A 3 -18.51 2.87 -49.12
CA ARG A 3 -18.69 1.90 -48.03
C ARG A 3 -17.39 1.45 -47.36
N ILE A 4 -16.29 1.33 -48.12
CA ILE A 4 -14.98 0.97 -47.57
C ILE A 4 -14.50 2.09 -46.64
N VAL A 5 -14.62 3.33 -47.11
CA VAL A 5 -14.32 4.52 -46.29
C VAL A 5 -15.17 4.53 -45.03
N LEU A 6 -16.49 4.30 -45.16
CA LEU A 6 -17.40 4.28 -44.03
C LEU A 6 -17.10 3.14 -43.03
N SER A 7 -16.73 1.93 -43.48
CA SER A 7 -16.31 0.85 -42.58
C SER A 7 -15.05 1.20 -41.79
N VAL A 8 -14.09 1.87 -42.43
CA VAL A 8 -12.85 2.31 -41.76
C VAL A 8 -13.18 3.37 -40.70
N ILE A 9 -14.01 4.36 -41.05
CA ILE A 9 -14.44 5.40 -40.11
C ILE A 9 -15.18 4.80 -38.92
N ILE A 10 -16.14 3.89 -39.16
CA ILE A 10 -16.88 3.22 -38.09
C ILE A 10 -15.92 2.44 -37.18
N GLY A 11 -14.99 1.67 -37.76
CA GLY A 11 -14.03 0.90 -36.98
C GLY A 11 -13.11 1.76 -36.13
N LEU A 12 -12.61 2.87 -36.66
CA LEU A 12 -11.77 3.82 -35.92
C LEU A 12 -12.55 4.51 -34.80
N LEU A 13 -13.77 4.98 -35.07
CA LEU A 13 -14.62 5.59 -34.05
C LEU A 13 -14.95 4.59 -32.93
N SER A 14 -15.26 3.34 -33.27
CA SER A 14 -15.46 2.29 -32.28
C SER A 14 -14.21 2.04 -31.44
N ALA A 15 -13.01 2.02 -32.04
CA ALA A 15 -11.76 1.87 -31.31
C ALA A 15 -11.52 3.03 -30.33
N ILE A 16 -11.77 4.27 -30.77
CA ILE A 16 -11.64 5.47 -29.91
C ILE A 16 -12.60 5.39 -28.72
N ILE A 17 -13.86 5.03 -28.95
CA ILE A 17 -14.87 4.91 -27.88
C ILE A 17 -14.49 3.82 -26.88
N LEU A 18 -14.08 2.64 -27.36
CA LEU A 18 -13.68 1.54 -26.49
C LEU A 18 -12.42 1.87 -25.68
N TYR A 19 -11.45 2.54 -26.31
CA TYR A 19 -10.25 2.99 -25.62
C TYR A 19 -10.56 4.00 -24.51
N GLY A 20 -11.37 5.02 -24.81
CA GLY A 20 -11.83 5.97 -23.79
C GLY A 20 -12.59 5.29 -22.65
N PHE A 21 -13.41 4.28 -22.95
CA PHE A 21 -14.08 3.47 -21.93
C PHE A 21 -13.09 2.75 -21.02
N TYR A 22 -12.06 2.09 -21.57
CA TYR A 22 -11.04 1.42 -20.76
C TYR A 22 -10.20 2.39 -19.93
N ASP A 23 -9.86 3.56 -20.47
CA ASP A 23 -9.14 4.61 -19.75
C ASP A 23 -9.94 5.10 -18.52
N VAL A 24 -11.23 5.41 -18.71
CA VAL A 24 -12.14 5.80 -17.62
C VAL A 24 -12.36 4.68 -16.61
N LEU A 25 -12.45 3.43 -17.08
CA LEU A 25 -12.64 2.27 -16.19
C LEU A 25 -11.44 2.07 -15.26
N ARG A 26 -10.21 2.21 -15.77
CA ARG A 26 -8.99 2.14 -14.94
C ARG A 26 -8.99 3.21 -13.86
N GLU A 27 -9.33 4.45 -14.21
CA GLU A 27 -9.35 5.54 -13.24
C GLU A 27 -10.48 5.36 -12.22
N THR A 28 -11.65 4.90 -12.65
CA THR A 28 -12.75 4.55 -11.73
C THR A 28 -12.32 3.48 -10.74
N ASP A 29 -11.65 2.43 -11.21
CA ASP A 29 -11.13 1.37 -10.35
C ASP A 29 -10.15 1.95 -9.32
N ARG A 30 -9.17 2.73 -9.77
CA ARG A 30 -8.23 3.43 -8.88
C ARG A 30 -8.91 4.29 -7.82
N MET A 31 -10.00 4.98 -8.15
CA MET A 31 -10.76 5.81 -7.20
C MET A 31 -11.49 4.99 -6.15
N LEU A 32 -11.99 3.79 -6.49
CA LEU A 32 -12.69 2.93 -5.54
C LEU A 32 -11.79 2.42 -4.41
N PHE A 33 -10.47 2.44 -4.59
CA PHE A 33 -9.49 1.96 -3.61
C PHE A 33 -8.70 3.09 -2.92
N LEU A 34 -9.05 4.36 -3.16
CA LEU A 34 -8.44 5.51 -2.49
C LEU A 34 -8.57 5.48 -0.95
N ASP A 35 -9.59 4.80 -0.46
CA ASP A 35 -9.98 4.81 0.95
C ASP A 35 -9.14 3.84 1.81
N PHE A 36 -8.35 2.95 1.20
CA PHE A 36 -7.50 2.05 1.97
C PHE A 36 -6.28 2.80 2.55
N GLU A 37 -6.27 2.98 3.87
CA GLU A 37 -5.17 3.55 4.69
C GLU A 37 -4.83 5.04 4.42
N ASN A 38 -5.72 5.80 3.78
CA ASN A 38 -5.55 7.22 3.42
C ASN A 38 -4.23 7.47 2.67
N ARG A 39 -4.04 6.75 1.56
CA ARG A 39 -2.85 6.87 0.70
C ARG A 39 -3.20 7.10 -0.75
N PRO A 40 -2.43 7.93 -1.45
CA PRO A 40 -2.66 8.18 -2.86
C PRO A 40 -2.14 6.97 -3.67
N VAL A 41 -3.03 6.33 -4.43
CA VAL A 41 -2.63 5.28 -5.37
C VAL A 41 -2.16 5.95 -6.67
N ILE A 42 -0.86 6.16 -6.78
CA ILE A 42 -0.23 6.78 -7.95
C ILE A 42 0.33 5.69 -8.85
N ILE A 43 -0.14 5.65 -10.11
CA ILE A 43 0.39 4.74 -11.13
C ILE A 43 1.57 5.42 -11.82
N PRO A 44 2.77 4.81 -11.83
CA PRO A 44 3.93 5.35 -12.56
C PRO A 44 3.63 5.58 -14.05
N GLU A 45 4.23 6.61 -14.62
CA GLU A 45 3.99 7.00 -16.02
C GLU A 45 4.35 5.88 -17.02
N SER A 46 5.40 5.11 -16.75
CA SER A 46 5.79 3.95 -17.56
C SER A 46 4.70 2.87 -17.60
N GLU A 47 4.11 2.57 -16.44
CA GLU A 47 3.04 1.59 -16.29
C GLU A 47 1.75 2.08 -16.94
N ARG A 48 1.43 3.37 -16.78
CA ARG A 48 0.28 4.01 -17.43
C ARG A 48 0.40 3.93 -18.96
N GLN A 49 1.58 4.20 -19.50
CA GLN A 49 1.82 4.09 -20.94
C GLN A 49 1.67 2.66 -21.46
N LEU A 50 2.09 1.67 -20.67
CA LEU A 50 1.88 0.27 -21.02
C LEU A 50 0.40 -0.12 -21.01
N HIS A 51 -0.35 0.27 -19.97
CA HIS A 51 -1.80 0.08 -19.91
C HIS A 51 -2.49 0.72 -21.11
N ASN A 52 -2.14 1.98 -21.42
CA ASN A 52 -2.68 2.69 -22.57
C ASN A 52 -2.39 1.96 -23.89
N LEU A 53 -1.18 1.41 -24.06
CA LEU A 53 -0.80 0.67 -25.26
C LEU A 53 -1.61 -0.64 -25.37
N PHE A 54 -1.77 -1.36 -24.28
CA PHE A 54 -2.58 -2.57 -24.24
C PHE A 54 -4.05 -2.29 -24.57
N PHE A 55 -4.66 -1.30 -23.91
CA PHE A 55 -6.05 -0.90 -24.18
C PHE A 55 -6.23 -0.38 -25.61
N ALA A 56 -5.29 0.39 -26.14
CA ALA A 56 -5.31 0.84 -27.53
C ALA A 56 -5.27 -0.35 -28.50
N ALA A 57 -4.42 -1.35 -28.24
CA ALA A 57 -4.29 -2.53 -29.10
C ALA A 57 -5.59 -3.35 -29.15
N ILE A 58 -6.18 -3.63 -27.99
CA ILE A 58 -7.45 -4.35 -27.89
C ILE A 58 -8.58 -3.57 -28.58
N SER A 59 -8.69 -2.27 -28.29
CA SER A 59 -9.68 -1.39 -28.91
C SER A 59 -9.55 -1.32 -30.43
N MET A 60 -8.32 -1.27 -30.95
CA MET A 60 -8.05 -1.28 -32.39
C MET A 60 -8.44 -2.61 -33.04
N ILE A 61 -8.19 -3.74 -32.37
CA ILE A 61 -8.60 -5.07 -32.87
C ILE A 61 -10.13 -5.16 -32.95
N ILE A 62 -10.82 -4.78 -31.88
CA ILE A 62 -12.29 -4.82 -31.82
C ILE A 62 -12.89 -3.85 -32.83
N GLY A 63 -12.37 -2.62 -32.89
CA GLY A 63 -12.79 -1.61 -33.88
C GLY A 63 -12.60 -2.11 -35.31
N ASN A 64 -11.47 -2.76 -35.61
CA ASN A 64 -11.25 -3.37 -36.92
C ASN A 64 -12.26 -4.49 -37.22
N SER A 65 -12.56 -5.36 -36.26
CA SER A 65 -13.59 -6.41 -36.41
C SER A 65 -14.98 -5.82 -36.69
N ILE A 66 -15.36 -4.74 -36.02
CA ILE A 66 -16.62 -4.01 -36.27
C ILE A 66 -16.63 -3.42 -37.69
N GLY A 67 -15.52 -2.79 -38.09
CA GLY A 67 -15.35 -2.23 -39.44
C GLY A 67 -15.46 -3.30 -40.53
N ILE A 68 -14.78 -4.43 -40.35
CA ILE A 68 -14.84 -5.61 -41.24
C ILE A 68 -16.27 -6.15 -41.31
N SER A 69 -16.94 -6.33 -40.17
CA SER A 69 -18.32 -6.80 -40.09
C SER A 69 -19.27 -5.88 -40.86
N TYR A 70 -19.13 -4.56 -40.69
CA TYR A 70 -19.90 -3.56 -41.43
C TYR A 70 -19.62 -3.58 -42.93
N LEU A 71 -18.35 -3.76 -43.33
CA LEU A 71 -17.98 -3.87 -44.74
C LEU A 71 -18.70 -5.06 -45.40
N PHE A 72 -18.84 -6.18 -44.69
CA PHE A 72 -19.48 -7.41 -45.19
C PHE A 72 -20.98 -7.54 -44.87
N SER A 73 -21.63 -6.58 -44.20
CA SER A 73 -23.03 -6.69 -43.72
C SER A 73 -24.14 -6.51 -44.78
N ARG A 74 -23.85 -6.50 -46.10
CA ARG A 74 -24.82 -6.16 -47.18
C ARG A 74 -26.22 -6.82 -47.04
N SER A 75 -27.32 -6.08 -47.21
CA SER A 75 -28.63 -6.75 -47.27
C SER A 75 -28.65 -7.79 -48.39
N GLN A 76 -28.93 -9.06 -48.05
CA GLN A 76 -29.25 -10.05 -49.07
C GLN A 76 -30.66 -9.73 -49.54
N LYS A 77 -30.85 -9.57 -50.85
CA LYS A 77 -32.21 -9.66 -51.41
C LYS A 77 -32.76 -11.03 -51.03
N ALA A 78 -34.03 -11.10 -50.58
CA ALA A 78 -34.66 -12.31 -50.04
C ALA A 78 -34.50 -13.57 -50.93
N PHE A 79 -34.25 -13.38 -52.23
CA PHE A 79 -34.09 -14.44 -53.24
C PHE A 79 -32.64 -14.65 -53.74
N SER A 80 -31.62 -14.02 -53.15
CA SER A 80 -30.22 -14.26 -53.57
C SER A 80 -29.64 -15.53 -52.94
N ARG A 81 -28.92 -16.34 -53.73
CA ARG A 81 -28.19 -17.53 -53.25
C ARG A 81 -27.37 -17.18 -52.00
N ARG A 82 -27.59 -17.89 -50.89
CA ARG A 82 -26.83 -17.75 -49.64
C ARG A 82 -25.34 -17.86 -49.93
N ASN A 83 -24.58 -16.81 -49.62
CA ASN A 83 -23.13 -16.83 -49.74
C ASN A 83 -22.52 -17.37 -48.43
N ASN A 84 -22.27 -18.68 -48.39
CA ASN A 84 -21.76 -19.37 -47.19
C ASN A 84 -20.45 -18.76 -46.67
N LYS A 85 -19.55 -18.27 -47.55
CA LYS A 85 -18.30 -17.62 -47.13
C LYS A 85 -18.55 -16.32 -46.38
N ARG A 86 -19.53 -15.54 -46.83
CA ARG A 86 -19.91 -14.28 -46.18
C ARG A 86 -20.59 -14.50 -44.84
N ASN A 87 -21.51 -15.46 -44.77
CA ASN A 87 -22.17 -15.81 -43.50
C ASN A 87 -21.15 -16.35 -42.50
N ARG A 88 -20.15 -17.12 -42.96
CA ARG A 88 -19.03 -17.54 -42.13
C ARG A 88 -18.22 -16.36 -41.61
N ILE A 89 -17.85 -15.38 -42.46
CA ILE A 89 -17.11 -14.19 -41.99
C ILE A 89 -17.93 -13.39 -40.97
N LEU A 90 -19.23 -13.16 -41.22
CA LEU A 90 -20.08 -12.44 -40.27
C LEU A 90 -20.24 -13.22 -38.96
N ASN A 91 -20.37 -14.54 -39.02
CA ASN A 91 -20.44 -15.37 -37.84
C ASN A 91 -19.10 -15.40 -37.10
N ASP A 92 -17.97 -15.57 -37.78
CA ASP A 92 -16.64 -15.57 -37.16
C ASP A 92 -16.34 -14.21 -36.52
N GLN A 93 -16.64 -13.09 -37.17
CA GLN A 93 -16.40 -11.75 -36.59
C GLN A 93 -17.40 -11.38 -35.47
N ALA A 94 -18.68 -11.72 -35.61
CA ALA A 94 -19.69 -11.41 -34.59
C ALA A 94 -19.68 -12.42 -33.44
N PHE A 95 -19.65 -13.73 -33.73
CA PHE A 95 -19.69 -14.79 -32.72
C PHE A 95 -18.34 -14.94 -32.02
N LEU A 96 -17.22 -15.04 -32.75
CA LEU A 96 -15.91 -15.20 -32.09
C LEU A 96 -15.53 -13.90 -31.37
N GLY A 97 -15.69 -12.75 -32.05
CA GLY A 97 -15.42 -11.44 -31.48
C GLY A 97 -16.27 -11.12 -30.25
N ALA A 98 -17.60 -11.28 -30.32
CA ALA A 98 -18.47 -10.98 -29.19
C ALA A 98 -18.42 -12.04 -28.08
N THR A 99 -18.27 -13.33 -28.40
CA THR A 99 -18.14 -14.38 -27.37
C THR A 99 -16.80 -14.31 -26.67
N PHE A 100 -15.71 -14.09 -27.42
CA PHE A 100 -14.41 -13.80 -26.83
C PHE A 100 -14.49 -12.52 -26.00
N LEU A 101 -15.04 -11.41 -26.52
CA LEU A 101 -15.14 -10.18 -25.76
C LEU A 101 -16.00 -10.33 -24.51
N HIS A 102 -17.10 -11.10 -24.57
CA HIS A 102 -17.94 -11.38 -23.40
C HIS A 102 -17.19 -12.18 -22.33
N TRP A 103 -16.54 -13.28 -22.72
CA TRP A 103 -15.77 -14.12 -21.80
C TRP A 103 -14.52 -13.42 -21.28
N PHE A 104 -13.79 -12.77 -22.18
CA PHE A 104 -12.63 -11.97 -21.88
C PHE A 104 -13.03 -10.84 -20.94
N THR A 105 -14.03 -10.03 -21.25
CA THR A 105 -14.46 -8.96 -20.34
C THR A 105 -14.90 -9.52 -18.99
N LYS A 106 -15.62 -10.65 -18.91
CA LYS A 106 -15.98 -11.24 -17.61
C LYS A 106 -14.75 -11.72 -16.82
N ILE A 107 -13.90 -12.53 -17.43
CA ILE A 107 -12.73 -13.13 -16.76
C ILE A 107 -11.68 -12.06 -16.50
N TRP A 108 -11.34 -11.25 -17.49
CA TRP A 108 -10.37 -10.17 -17.41
C TRP A 108 -10.84 -9.08 -16.44
N PHE A 109 -12.12 -8.69 -16.46
CA PHE A 109 -12.59 -7.71 -15.48
C PHE A 109 -12.48 -8.27 -14.07
N LEU A 110 -13.01 -9.47 -13.80
CA LEU A 110 -12.87 -10.07 -12.46
C LEU A 110 -11.40 -10.27 -12.09
N PHE A 111 -10.63 -10.90 -12.96
CA PHE A 111 -9.24 -11.24 -12.69
C PHE A 111 -8.39 -9.99 -12.55
N CYS A 112 -8.36 -9.09 -13.54
CA CYS A 112 -7.48 -7.93 -13.54
C CYS A 112 -7.95 -6.82 -12.60
N VAL A 113 -9.24 -6.63 -12.36
CA VAL A 113 -9.67 -5.76 -11.25
C VAL A 113 -9.13 -6.35 -9.96
N PHE A 114 -9.42 -7.61 -9.63
CA PHE A 114 -8.93 -8.14 -8.35
C PHE A 114 -7.41 -8.28 -8.26
N THR A 115 -6.68 -8.60 -9.32
CA THR A 115 -5.22 -8.81 -9.29
C THR A 115 -4.38 -7.59 -9.60
N SER A 116 -4.91 -6.52 -10.21
CA SER A 116 -4.20 -5.23 -10.27
C SER A 116 -4.25 -4.51 -8.93
N GLN A 117 -5.38 -4.63 -8.23
CA GLN A 117 -5.43 -4.55 -6.78
C GLN A 117 -4.55 -5.70 -6.21
N PHE A 118 -4.12 -5.83 -4.97
CA PHE A 118 -3.18 -6.88 -4.48
C PHE A 118 -1.76 -6.97 -5.12
N MET A 119 -1.55 -6.87 -6.44
CA MET A 119 -0.20 -7.01 -7.03
C MET A 119 0.47 -5.66 -7.31
N GLY A 120 -0.27 -4.55 -7.28
CA GLY A 120 0.28 -3.22 -7.51
C GLY A 120 1.07 -3.15 -8.82
N THR A 121 2.27 -2.60 -8.76
CA THR A 121 3.18 -2.43 -9.90
C THR A 121 3.65 -3.78 -10.50
N LYS A 122 3.75 -4.84 -9.69
CA LYS A 122 4.11 -6.21 -10.14
C LYS A 122 3.05 -6.89 -10.99
N PHE A 123 1.83 -6.37 -10.99
CA PHE A 123 0.77 -6.84 -11.88
C PHE A 123 1.26 -6.80 -13.33
N ILE A 124 1.84 -5.68 -13.75
CA ILE A 124 2.35 -5.51 -15.11
C ILE A 124 3.47 -6.51 -15.41
N ASP A 125 4.47 -6.63 -14.55
CA ASP A 125 5.61 -7.51 -14.80
C ASP A 125 5.17 -8.97 -14.95
N THR A 126 4.16 -9.37 -14.17
CA THR A 126 3.61 -10.72 -14.20
C THR A 126 2.77 -10.96 -15.45
N PHE A 127 1.96 -9.99 -15.87
CA PHE A 127 0.98 -10.15 -16.94
C PHE A 127 1.39 -9.55 -18.29
N LEU A 128 2.58 -8.95 -18.40
CA LEU A 128 3.07 -8.36 -19.64
C LEU A 128 3.08 -9.38 -20.79
N TRP A 129 3.72 -10.54 -20.58
CA TRP A 129 3.83 -11.58 -21.62
C TRP A 129 2.46 -12.18 -22.00
N PRO A 130 1.59 -12.58 -21.06
CA PRO A 130 0.22 -12.96 -21.38
C PRO A 130 -0.54 -11.88 -22.16
N SER A 131 -0.39 -10.61 -21.80
CA SER A 131 -1.07 -9.47 -22.45
C SER A 131 -0.59 -9.28 -23.90
N ILE A 132 0.74 -9.34 -24.13
CA ILE A 132 1.32 -9.28 -25.48
C ILE A 132 0.84 -10.47 -26.31
N LEU A 133 0.90 -11.69 -25.76
CA LEU A 133 0.46 -12.90 -26.44
C LEU A 133 -1.02 -12.81 -26.83
N LEU A 134 -1.86 -12.29 -25.92
CA LEU A 134 -3.28 -12.06 -26.18
C LEU A 134 -3.50 -11.13 -27.38
N VAL A 135 -2.84 -9.97 -27.39
CA VAL A 135 -2.92 -9.02 -28.51
C VAL A 135 -2.49 -9.68 -29.82
N ILE A 136 -1.39 -10.43 -29.81
CA ILE A 136 -0.90 -11.16 -30.99
C ILE A 136 -1.94 -12.18 -31.47
N VAL A 137 -2.47 -13.00 -30.57
CA VAL A 137 -3.45 -14.05 -30.90
C VAL A 137 -4.72 -13.44 -31.50
N LEU A 138 -5.26 -12.38 -30.88
CA LEU A 138 -6.46 -11.69 -31.37
C LEU A 138 -6.24 -10.99 -32.71
N TYR A 139 -5.07 -10.39 -32.90
CA TYR A 139 -4.70 -9.79 -34.17
C TYR A 139 -4.56 -10.85 -35.28
N LEU A 140 -3.88 -11.96 -34.99
CA LEU A 140 -3.72 -13.06 -35.94
C LEU A 140 -5.04 -13.73 -36.31
N ASP A 141 -6.03 -13.75 -35.41
CA ASP A 141 -7.36 -14.23 -35.74
C ASP A 141 -8.07 -13.30 -36.76
N THR A 142 -7.98 -11.99 -36.54
CA THR A 142 -8.46 -10.98 -37.49
C THR A 142 -7.75 -11.11 -38.84
N TRP A 143 -6.43 -11.36 -38.81
CA TRP A 143 -5.60 -11.59 -39.98
C TRP A 143 -6.05 -12.80 -40.81
N LYS A 144 -6.37 -13.93 -40.18
CA LYS A 144 -6.90 -15.14 -40.86
C LYS A 144 -8.19 -14.84 -41.62
N THR A 145 -9.08 -14.05 -41.02
CA THR A 145 -10.33 -13.65 -41.67
C THR A 145 -10.07 -12.80 -42.92
N LEU A 146 -9.18 -11.81 -42.81
CA LEU A 146 -8.77 -10.97 -43.95
C LEU A 146 -8.10 -11.78 -45.08
N LEU A 147 -7.28 -12.79 -44.74
CA LEU A 147 -6.66 -13.70 -45.74
C LEU A 147 -7.68 -14.48 -46.55
N THR A 148 -8.85 -14.78 -45.98
CA THR A 148 -9.92 -15.50 -46.69
C THR A 148 -10.59 -14.62 -47.76
N VAL A 149 -10.53 -13.30 -47.59
CA VAL A 149 -11.14 -12.31 -48.50
C VAL A 149 -10.16 -11.85 -49.57
N ILE A 150 -8.91 -11.57 -49.19
CA ILE A 150 -7.91 -10.96 -50.06
C ILE A 150 -7.19 -12.05 -50.86
N LYS A 151 -7.48 -12.15 -52.17
CA LYS A 151 -6.89 -13.19 -53.04
C LYS A 151 -5.52 -12.82 -53.63
N ASN A 152 -5.38 -11.61 -54.19
CA ASN A 152 -4.14 -11.16 -54.84
C ASN A 152 -3.31 -10.30 -53.90
N ASN A 153 -1.97 -10.43 -53.97
CA ASN A 153 -1.02 -9.66 -53.15
C ASN A 153 -1.30 -9.71 -51.63
N ARG A 154 -1.90 -10.82 -51.17
CA ARG A 154 -2.38 -10.99 -49.78
C ARG A 154 -1.31 -10.63 -48.75
N TRP A 155 -0.07 -11.08 -48.94
CA TRP A 155 1.02 -10.81 -48.00
C TRP A 155 1.40 -9.32 -47.97
N LYS A 156 1.47 -8.64 -49.12
CA LYS A 156 1.79 -7.20 -49.17
C LYS A 156 0.72 -6.36 -48.49
N ILE A 157 -0.56 -6.63 -48.77
CA ILE A 157 -1.69 -5.89 -48.19
C ILE A 157 -1.74 -6.11 -46.67
N GLN A 158 -1.49 -7.35 -46.24
CA GLN A 158 -1.49 -7.67 -44.81
C GLN A 158 -0.30 -7.04 -44.07
N SER A 159 0.89 -7.02 -44.65
CA SER A 159 2.03 -6.29 -44.07
C SER A 159 1.74 -4.80 -43.93
N VAL A 160 1.12 -4.17 -44.94
CA VAL A 160 0.68 -2.77 -44.84
C VAL A 160 -0.36 -2.60 -43.73
N HIS A 161 -1.33 -3.52 -43.63
CA HIS A 161 -2.33 -3.50 -42.56
C HIS A 161 -1.69 -3.62 -41.17
N LEU A 162 -0.68 -4.48 -40.99
CA LEU A 162 0.07 -4.58 -39.72
C LEU A 162 0.74 -3.26 -39.35
N ILE A 163 1.44 -2.65 -40.30
CA ILE A 163 2.14 -1.39 -40.06
C ILE A 163 1.13 -0.30 -39.68
N VAL A 164 0.03 -0.18 -40.42
CA VAL A 164 -1.03 0.78 -40.11
C VAL A 164 -1.65 0.51 -38.74
N PHE A 165 -1.93 -0.76 -38.41
CA PHE A 165 -2.45 -1.16 -37.12
C PHE A 165 -1.50 -0.76 -35.96
N VAL A 166 -0.21 -1.05 -36.08
CA VAL A 166 0.80 -0.71 -35.06
C VAL A 166 0.90 0.80 -34.88
N VAL A 167 0.97 1.56 -35.98
CA VAL A 167 1.06 3.03 -35.94
C VAL A 167 -0.19 3.63 -35.28
N LEU A 168 -1.39 3.20 -35.69
CA LEU A 168 -2.64 3.70 -35.12
C LEU A 168 -2.80 3.32 -33.64
N THR A 169 -2.39 2.10 -33.27
CA THR A 169 -2.37 1.66 -31.87
C THR A 169 -1.46 2.53 -31.02
N PHE A 170 -0.26 2.83 -31.50
CA PHE A 170 0.68 3.71 -30.81
C PHE A 170 0.18 5.15 -30.74
N MET A 171 -0.46 5.67 -31.79
CA MET A 171 -1.06 7.00 -31.74
C MET A 171 -2.20 7.08 -30.73
N LEU A 172 -3.09 6.08 -30.72
CA LEU A 172 -4.22 6.01 -29.80
C LEU A 172 -3.74 5.91 -28.34
N SER A 173 -2.67 5.16 -28.06
CA SER A 173 -2.12 5.01 -26.70
C SER A 173 -1.50 6.28 -26.10
N ARG A 174 -1.29 7.32 -26.91
CA ARG A 174 -0.79 8.62 -26.44
C ARG A 174 -1.91 9.60 -26.06
N ILE A 175 -3.16 9.25 -26.33
CA ILE A 175 -4.31 10.08 -25.99
C ILE A 175 -4.75 9.74 -24.57
N ASN A 176 -4.84 10.71 -23.66
CA ASN A 176 -5.45 10.50 -22.34
C ASN A 176 -6.85 11.13 -22.36
N PHE A 177 -7.89 10.34 -22.06
CA PHE A 177 -9.27 10.85 -21.98
C PHE A 177 -9.55 11.46 -20.61
N VAL A 178 -8.89 10.93 -19.59
CA VAL A 178 -8.97 11.45 -18.22
C VAL A 178 -7.75 12.31 -17.92
N ASP A 179 -7.96 13.48 -17.32
CA ASP A 179 -6.88 14.29 -16.75
C ASP A 179 -6.36 13.65 -15.45
N TYR A 180 -5.61 12.57 -15.61
CA TYR A 180 -5.03 11.83 -14.50
C TYR A 180 -4.05 12.68 -13.68
N LYS A 181 -3.43 13.72 -14.26
CA LYS A 181 -2.50 14.58 -13.52
C LYS A 181 -3.23 15.42 -12.49
N SER A 182 -4.38 15.98 -12.85
CA SER A 182 -5.24 16.68 -11.90
C SER A 182 -5.76 15.72 -10.82
N LEU A 183 -6.10 14.48 -11.19
CA LEU A 183 -6.51 13.46 -10.22
C LEU A 183 -5.37 13.11 -9.26
N ASP A 184 -4.16 12.84 -9.76
CA ASP A 184 -2.98 12.52 -8.96
C ASP A 184 -2.65 13.67 -8.00
N ALA A 185 -2.68 14.92 -8.49
CA ALA A 185 -2.47 16.10 -7.65
C ALA A 185 -3.53 16.23 -6.55
N SER A 186 -4.79 15.94 -6.87
CA SER A 186 -5.89 15.99 -5.88
C SER A 186 -5.74 14.90 -4.82
N MET A 187 -5.36 13.68 -5.21
CA MET A 187 -5.10 12.57 -4.29
C MET A 187 -3.92 12.86 -3.36
N ILE A 188 -2.84 13.42 -3.88
CA ILE A 188 -1.66 13.79 -3.08
C ILE A 188 -2.00 14.93 -2.13
N ALA A 189 -2.82 15.89 -2.56
CA ALA A 189 -3.25 17.01 -1.72
C ALA A 189 -4.13 16.55 -0.56
N SER A 190 -5.06 15.61 -0.80
CA SER A 190 -5.91 15.06 0.25
C SER A 190 -5.13 14.11 1.18
N ASN A 191 -4.23 13.30 0.61
CA ASN A 191 -3.49 12.27 1.32
C ASN A 191 -2.00 12.32 0.95
N PRO A 192 -1.20 13.23 1.54
CA PRO A 192 0.22 13.32 1.22
C PRO A 192 0.94 12.06 1.69
N THR A 193 1.84 11.56 0.83
CA THR A 193 2.74 10.46 1.20
C THR A 193 3.79 10.98 2.18
N MET A 194 3.79 10.44 3.40
CA MET A 194 4.79 10.78 4.41
C MET A 194 5.98 9.82 4.35
N ASP A 195 7.19 10.38 4.45
CA ASP A 195 8.44 9.64 4.50
C ASP A 195 8.62 9.03 5.90
N VAL A 196 7.87 7.98 6.19
CA VAL A 196 7.88 7.27 7.49
C VAL A 196 9.19 6.48 7.68
N PRO A 197 9.63 6.23 8.93
CA PRO A 197 10.89 5.54 9.18
C PRO A 197 10.84 4.07 8.80
N SER A 198 11.99 3.50 8.43
CA SER A 198 12.13 2.06 8.17
C SER A 198 12.40 1.28 9.45
N SER A 199 11.88 0.06 9.55
CA SER A 199 12.14 -0.89 10.65
C SER A 199 12.77 -2.17 10.13
N ALA A 200 13.74 -2.71 10.87
CA ALA A 200 14.30 -4.05 10.62
C ALA A 200 13.45 -5.16 11.28
N TYR A 201 12.52 -4.79 12.17
CA TYR A 201 11.65 -5.72 12.87
C TYR A 201 10.39 -6.00 12.04
N LEU A 202 10.16 -7.27 11.72
CA LEU A 202 9.10 -7.73 10.81
C LEU A 202 7.95 -8.47 11.52
N ASN A 203 8.06 -8.75 12.82
CA ASN A 203 7.15 -9.66 13.52
C ASN A 203 5.97 -8.98 14.21
N ASP A 204 5.92 -7.64 14.23
CA ASP A 204 4.76 -6.85 14.65
C ASP A 204 3.74 -6.67 13.52
N ASN A 205 3.82 -7.43 12.42
CA ASN A 205 2.81 -7.50 11.36
C ASN A 205 1.49 -8.05 11.92
N TYR A 206 0.84 -7.27 12.77
CA TYR A 206 -0.30 -7.66 13.56
C TYR A 206 -1.55 -7.01 13.02
N ARG A 207 -2.30 -7.85 12.30
CA ARG A 207 -3.75 -7.80 12.05
C ARG A 207 -4.28 -6.59 11.29
N ARG A 208 -4.89 -6.96 10.17
CA ARG A 208 -5.83 -6.26 9.29
C ARG A 208 -7.10 -5.75 10.03
N ASN A 209 -6.97 -5.11 11.18
CA ASN A 209 -8.08 -4.44 11.82
C ASN A 209 -8.07 -2.99 11.31
N HIS A 210 -8.52 -2.83 10.06
CA HIS A 210 -8.54 -1.57 9.30
C HIS A 210 -9.36 -0.43 9.94
N TYR A 211 -9.81 -0.51 11.20
CA TYR A 211 -10.93 0.33 11.65
C TYR A 211 -10.89 0.90 13.08
N ASP A 212 -9.86 0.63 13.91
CA ASP A 212 -9.91 1.00 15.35
C ASP A 212 -8.77 1.92 15.83
N ASN A 213 -8.04 2.57 14.92
CA ASN A 213 -6.91 3.43 15.29
C ASN A 213 -7.17 4.90 14.93
N LEU A 214 -6.97 5.80 15.89
CA LEU A 214 -6.90 7.23 15.62
C LEU A 214 -5.55 7.54 14.96
N VAL A 215 -5.55 7.93 13.69
CA VAL A 215 -4.32 8.25 12.96
C VAL A 215 -3.96 9.72 13.17
N ILE A 216 -2.82 9.94 13.82
CA ILE A 216 -2.21 11.26 13.93
C ILE A 216 -0.98 11.32 13.04
N LYS A 217 -0.92 12.36 12.22
CA LYS A 217 0.18 12.62 11.30
C LYS A 217 1.08 13.71 11.87
N MET A 218 2.40 13.59 11.67
CA MET A 218 3.37 14.61 12.08
C MET A 218 4.37 14.85 10.96
N ASP A 219 4.46 16.09 10.48
CA ASP A 219 5.37 16.48 9.40
C ASP A 219 5.81 17.95 9.55
N PHE A 220 6.69 18.40 8.66
CA PHE A 220 7.12 19.80 8.59
C PHE A 220 6.10 20.65 7.81
N ASP A 221 5.73 21.79 8.36
CA ASP A 221 4.96 22.81 7.65
C ASP A 221 5.81 23.51 6.56
N SER A 222 5.17 24.39 5.78
CA SER A 222 5.86 25.22 4.78
C SER A 222 7.00 26.08 5.32
N LYS A 223 7.04 26.32 6.64
CA LYS A 223 8.09 27.07 7.36
C LYS A 223 9.12 26.15 8.03
N HIS A 224 9.09 24.85 7.73
CA HIS A 224 9.97 23.82 8.31
C HIS A 224 9.79 23.65 9.83
N ARG A 225 8.59 23.86 10.35
CA ARG A 225 8.24 23.62 11.75
C ARG A 225 7.42 22.35 11.86
N VAL A 226 7.68 21.57 12.91
CA VAL A 226 6.91 20.34 13.17
C VAL A 226 5.46 20.72 13.49
N SER A 227 4.54 20.13 12.74
CA SER A 227 3.10 20.35 12.88
C SER A 227 2.37 19.00 12.91
N LEU A 228 1.21 18.99 13.55
CA LEU A 228 0.35 17.82 13.63
C LEU A 228 -0.80 17.95 12.63
N PHE A 229 -1.22 16.81 12.08
CA PHE A 229 -2.37 16.73 11.21
C PHE A 229 -3.26 15.54 11.58
N ASN A 230 -4.57 15.66 11.34
CA ASN A 230 -5.50 14.56 11.48
C ASN A 230 -5.46 13.62 10.24
N GLU A 231 -6.36 12.64 10.23
CA GLU A 231 -6.53 11.69 9.14
C GLU A 231 -6.87 12.38 7.79
N GLU A 232 -7.66 13.46 7.85
CA GLU A 232 -8.07 14.28 6.70
C GLU A 232 -7.01 15.30 6.26
N ASN A 233 -5.82 15.26 6.86
CA ASN A 233 -4.71 16.19 6.59
C ASN A 233 -4.99 17.65 6.99
N GLU A 234 -5.93 17.86 7.91
CA GLU A 234 -6.18 19.16 8.53
C GLU A 234 -5.19 19.39 9.67
N HIS A 235 -4.73 20.62 9.81
CA HIS A 235 -3.82 21.01 10.89
C HIS A 235 -4.52 20.92 12.24
N ILE A 236 -3.89 20.26 13.21
CA ILE A 236 -4.39 20.16 14.58
C ILE A 236 -3.38 20.80 15.54
N GLU A 237 -3.89 21.57 16.51
CA GLU A 237 -3.04 22.08 17.57
C GLU A 237 -2.80 20.99 18.63
N TRP A 238 -1.70 21.09 19.34
CA TRP A 238 -1.38 20.18 20.45
C TRP A 238 -2.47 20.17 21.54
N SER A 239 -3.20 21.28 21.72
CA SER A 239 -4.33 21.38 22.65
C SER A 239 -5.53 20.53 22.25
N ASP A 240 -5.70 20.27 20.95
CA ASP A 240 -6.90 19.67 20.40
C ASP A 240 -6.84 18.13 20.44
N LEU A 241 -5.64 17.58 20.65
CA LEU A 241 -5.39 16.14 20.71
C LEU A 241 -6.28 15.43 21.73
N TYR A 242 -6.56 16.07 22.87
CA TYR A 242 -7.45 15.50 23.88
C TYR A 242 -8.89 15.35 23.39
N GLY A 243 -9.42 16.40 22.74
CA GLY A 243 -10.77 16.38 22.17
C GLY A 243 -10.89 15.30 21.10
N LEU A 244 -9.91 15.23 20.18
CA LEU A 244 -9.88 14.22 19.12
C LEU A 244 -9.87 12.79 19.66
N ILE A 245 -9.09 12.52 20.72
CA ILE A 245 -9.06 11.20 21.34
C ILE A 245 -10.38 10.89 22.05
N LEU A 246 -10.99 11.87 22.72
CA LEU A 246 -12.30 11.69 23.36
C LEU A 246 -13.39 11.40 22.34
N ASP A 247 -13.51 12.22 21.30
CA ASP A 247 -14.52 12.09 20.24
C ASP A 247 -14.41 10.72 19.58
N PHE A 248 -13.19 10.30 19.24
CA PHE A 248 -12.93 8.97 18.68
C PHE A 248 -13.30 7.82 19.64
N ASN A 249 -13.08 7.99 20.95
CA ASN A 249 -13.49 7.00 21.96
C ASN A 249 -15.02 6.92 22.12
N GLU A 250 -15.73 8.04 21.98
CA GLU A 250 -17.20 8.07 22.09
C GLU A 250 -17.87 7.38 20.90
N ASP A 251 -17.30 7.51 19.70
CA ASP A 251 -17.80 6.86 18.49
C ASP A 251 -17.60 5.33 18.51
N LEU A 252 -16.55 4.84 19.18
CA LEU A 252 -16.26 3.41 19.33
C LEU A 252 -16.99 2.78 20.52
N TYR A 253 -18.31 2.62 20.39
CA TYR A 253 -19.25 2.05 21.38
C TYR A 253 -18.84 0.70 22.03
N TYR A 254 -17.82 -0.01 21.51
CA TYR A 254 -17.38 -1.33 21.97
C TYR A 254 -15.87 -1.50 22.24
N SER A 255 -15.02 -0.50 21.99
CA SER A 255 -13.56 -0.65 22.17
C SER A 255 -13.06 0.17 23.36
N SER A 256 -12.87 -0.48 24.51
CA SER A 256 -12.31 0.15 25.73
C SER A 256 -10.86 0.64 25.60
N ARG A 257 -10.24 0.58 24.41
CA ARG A 257 -8.84 0.94 24.18
C ARG A 257 -8.63 1.43 22.75
N THR A 258 -8.93 2.70 22.49
CA THR A 258 -8.45 3.40 21.29
C THR A 258 -6.93 3.24 21.20
N LEU A 259 -6.45 2.84 20.04
CA LEU A 259 -5.03 2.81 19.73
C LEU A 259 -4.71 4.04 18.90
N VAL A 260 -3.80 4.88 19.40
CA VAL A 260 -3.31 6.00 18.61
C VAL A 260 -2.22 5.47 17.70
N ARG A 261 -2.31 5.76 16.40
CA ARG A 261 -1.28 5.46 15.41
C ARG A 261 -0.58 6.76 15.03
N LEU A 262 0.74 6.79 15.14
CA LEU A 262 1.56 7.92 14.71
C LEU A 262 2.20 7.64 13.35
N ARG A 263 1.82 8.43 12.35
CA ARG A 263 2.47 8.52 11.03
C ARG A 263 3.33 9.77 11.01
N ALA A 264 4.63 9.62 11.25
CA ALA A 264 5.55 10.76 11.37
C ALA A 264 6.70 10.66 10.38
N ASN A 265 7.09 11.81 9.82
CA ASN A 265 8.29 11.93 8.99
C ASN A 265 9.55 11.48 9.75
N ARG A 266 10.34 10.62 9.14
CA ARG A 266 11.54 9.99 9.74
C ARG A 266 12.59 10.99 10.21
N ASN A 267 12.60 12.20 9.66
CA ASN A 267 13.57 13.25 9.98
C ASN A 267 13.13 14.16 11.14
N ILE A 268 11.93 13.96 11.70
CA ILE A 268 11.47 14.75 12.84
C ILE A 268 12.41 14.55 14.03
N PRO A 269 12.82 15.61 14.74
CA PRO A 269 13.59 15.46 15.97
C PRO A 269 12.82 14.63 16.99
N VAL A 270 13.48 13.63 17.58
CA VAL A 270 12.84 12.67 18.49
C VAL A 270 12.15 13.35 19.67
N LYS A 271 12.63 14.52 20.08
CA LYS A 271 12.02 15.35 21.13
C LYS A 271 10.53 15.59 20.89
N TYR A 272 10.10 15.92 19.67
CA TYR A 272 8.69 16.14 19.35
C TYR A 272 7.86 14.85 19.43
N ILE A 273 8.44 13.72 19.01
CA ILE A 273 7.81 12.40 19.13
C ILE A 273 7.58 12.06 20.62
N LYS A 274 8.54 12.40 21.47
CA LYS A 274 8.46 12.17 22.91
C LYS A 274 7.52 13.14 23.62
N GLU A 275 7.47 14.40 23.20
CA GLU A 275 6.45 15.34 23.68
C GLU A 275 5.04 14.85 23.34
N PHE A 276 4.85 14.26 22.15
CA PHE A 276 3.60 13.60 21.76
C PHE A 276 3.26 12.39 22.63
N GLU A 277 4.22 11.46 22.81
CA GLU A 277 4.06 10.32 23.72
C GLU A 277 3.67 10.74 25.15
N LEU A 278 4.26 11.83 25.63
CA LEU A 278 3.99 12.36 26.95
C LEU A 278 2.58 12.93 27.07
N GLN A 279 2.09 13.62 26.05
CA GLN A 279 0.69 14.08 26.02
C GLN A 279 -0.28 12.92 26.04
N LEU A 280 -0.01 11.85 25.29
CA LEU A 280 -0.81 10.62 25.35
C LEU A 280 -0.84 10.03 26.77
N LEU A 281 0.31 9.97 27.45
CA LEU A 281 0.38 9.52 28.84
C LEU A 281 -0.46 10.40 29.78
N GLU A 282 -0.42 11.72 29.62
CA GLU A 282 -1.23 12.67 30.41
C GLU A 282 -2.73 12.43 30.22
N MET A 283 -3.13 11.84 29.09
CA MET A 283 -4.51 11.48 28.74
C MET A 283 -4.85 10.02 29.06
N ASN A 284 -4.03 9.32 29.86
CA ASN A 284 -4.20 7.91 30.20
C ASN A 284 -4.15 6.96 28.98
N GLN A 285 -3.50 7.39 27.89
CA GLN A 285 -3.22 6.59 26.70
C GLN A 285 -1.79 6.04 26.75
N TRP A 286 -1.68 4.74 27.06
CA TRP A 286 -0.40 4.09 27.36
C TRP A 286 0.24 3.40 26.17
N ARG A 287 -0.50 3.26 25.07
CA ARG A 287 -0.08 2.50 23.89
C ARG A 287 -0.11 3.39 22.67
N LEU A 288 0.95 3.27 21.89
CA LEU A 288 1.16 4.00 20.66
C LEU A 288 1.65 3.00 19.61
N VAL A 289 1.08 3.09 18.42
CA VAL A 289 1.53 2.35 17.25
C VAL A 289 2.32 3.30 16.36
N TYR A 290 3.58 3.00 16.12
CA TYR A 290 4.38 3.74 15.14
C TYR A 290 4.19 3.12 13.76
N GLU A 291 3.79 3.94 12.79
CA GLU A 291 3.80 3.54 11.39
C GLU A 291 5.24 3.54 10.87
N VAL A 292 5.64 2.43 10.23
CA VAL A 292 6.96 2.27 9.63
C VAL A 292 6.84 1.81 8.18
N ALA A 293 7.85 2.13 7.36
CA ALA A 293 7.85 1.85 5.93
C ALA A 293 7.68 0.35 5.65
N ASN A 294 6.77 0.05 4.73
CA ASN A 294 6.64 -1.29 4.16
C ASN A 294 7.40 -1.34 2.83
N ASN A 295 8.52 -2.06 2.82
CA ASN A 295 9.36 -2.23 1.64
C ASN A 295 8.93 -3.42 0.77
N ASP A 296 7.92 -4.19 1.16
CA ASP A 296 7.37 -5.25 0.32
C ASP A 296 6.42 -4.64 -0.72
N GLU A 297 6.89 -4.56 -1.96
CA GLU A 297 6.15 -3.99 -3.10
C GLU A 297 4.76 -4.60 -3.30
N LEU A 298 4.51 -5.86 -2.90
CA LEU A 298 3.19 -6.48 -3.04
C LEU A 298 2.18 -5.96 -2.00
N THR A 299 2.66 -5.53 -0.84
CA THR A 299 1.83 -5.17 0.30
C THR A 299 1.91 -3.69 0.65
N ALA A 300 2.89 -2.96 0.13
CA ALA A 300 3.19 -1.56 0.48
C ALA A 300 2.05 -0.59 0.16
N SER A 301 1.25 -0.87 -0.88
CA SER A 301 0.08 -0.06 -1.25
C SER A 301 -1.13 -0.30 -0.35
N TYR A 302 -1.13 -1.38 0.43
CA TYR A 302 -2.28 -1.80 1.25
C TYR A 302 -2.01 -1.74 2.74
N TYR A 303 -0.76 -1.89 3.14
CA TYR A 303 -0.38 -2.11 4.52
C TYR A 303 0.91 -1.36 4.84
N ASN A 304 0.93 -0.82 6.04
CA ASN A 304 2.17 -0.46 6.69
C ASN A 304 2.60 -1.55 7.64
N ASN A 305 3.92 -1.60 7.81
CA ASN A 305 4.47 -2.26 8.95
C ASN A 305 4.26 -1.32 10.16
N GLU A 306 4.10 -1.91 11.33
CA GLU A 306 3.78 -1.18 12.54
C GLU A 306 4.69 -1.63 13.67
N LEU A 307 4.94 -0.72 14.62
CA LEU A 307 5.60 -1.05 15.88
C LEU A 307 4.73 -0.61 17.04
N ASP A 308 4.10 -1.55 17.74
CA ASP A 308 3.31 -1.27 18.94
C ASP A 308 4.20 -1.11 20.17
N LYS A 309 4.11 0.04 20.84
CA LYS A 309 4.89 0.32 22.04
C LYS A 309 3.96 0.76 23.15
N ARG A 310 4.23 0.22 24.35
CA ARG A 310 3.77 0.83 25.58
C ARG A 310 4.69 2.01 25.96
N ILE A 311 4.13 3.21 26.03
CA ILE A 311 4.87 4.43 26.33
C ILE A 311 5.52 4.33 27.73
N SER A 312 6.78 4.73 27.84
CA SER A 312 7.53 4.61 29.10
C SER A 312 7.05 5.67 30.11
N PRO A 313 6.70 5.29 31.36
CA PRO A 313 6.33 6.23 32.41
C PRO A 313 7.46 7.20 32.78
N SER A 314 8.72 6.78 32.62
CA SER A 314 9.91 7.61 32.89
C SER A 314 9.98 8.89 32.05
N LEU A 315 9.22 8.96 30.96
CA LEU A 315 9.11 10.18 30.16
C LEU A 315 8.55 11.37 30.94
N GLN A 316 7.79 11.11 32.01
CA GLN A 316 7.31 12.14 32.92
C GLN A 316 8.46 12.86 33.65
N ASP A 317 9.56 12.16 33.92
CA ASP A 317 10.75 12.75 34.55
C ASP A 317 11.67 13.39 33.51
N ALA A 318 11.68 12.86 32.28
CA ALA A 318 12.49 13.36 31.17
C ALA A 318 12.10 14.78 30.70
N PHE A 319 10.84 15.20 30.91
CA PHE A 319 10.35 16.54 30.58
C PHE A 319 9.83 17.25 31.83
N PRO A 320 10.72 17.80 32.68
CA PRO A 320 10.30 18.48 33.89
C PRO A 320 9.50 19.75 33.56
N ARG A 321 8.41 19.97 34.29
CA ARG A 321 7.61 21.20 34.18
C ARG A 321 7.97 22.14 35.32
N THR A 322 8.57 23.28 35.00
CA THR A 322 8.70 24.39 35.97
C THR A 322 7.42 25.22 35.97
N GLY A 323 6.77 25.37 37.14
CA GLY A 323 5.63 26.28 37.32
C GLY A 323 4.29 25.84 36.73
N LYS A 324 4.13 24.57 36.34
CA LYS A 324 2.84 24.00 35.92
C LYS A 324 2.32 23.03 36.99
N PRO A 325 1.00 22.79 37.09
CA PRO A 325 0.46 21.79 38.02
C PRO A 325 1.09 20.42 37.77
N PRO A 326 1.20 19.58 38.83
CA PRO A 326 1.74 18.23 38.70
C PRO A 326 0.93 17.44 37.67
N ARG A 327 1.63 16.59 36.91
CA ARG A 327 0.97 15.66 35.99
C ARG A 327 0.06 14.72 36.78
N ILE A 328 -1.03 14.29 36.15
CA ILE A 328 -1.86 13.22 36.70
C ILE A 328 -0.92 12.03 36.94
N PRO A 329 -0.84 11.48 38.17
CA PRO A 329 0.08 10.41 38.49
C PRO A 329 -0.24 9.23 37.57
N GLY A 330 0.66 8.97 36.65
CA GLY A 330 0.50 7.86 35.73
C GLY A 330 0.67 6.53 36.45
N TRP A 331 0.01 5.48 35.97
CA TRP A 331 0.36 4.12 36.34
C TRP A 331 1.79 3.79 35.84
N ASP A 332 2.77 3.98 36.72
CA ASP A 332 4.13 3.53 36.49
C ASP A 332 4.25 2.03 36.76
N PHE A 333 4.30 1.25 35.68
CA PHE A 333 4.41 -0.19 35.71
C PHE A 333 5.82 -0.70 36.03
N TYR A 334 6.80 0.18 36.19
CA TYR A 334 8.16 -0.13 36.65
C TYR A 334 8.43 0.28 38.10
N LYS A 335 7.59 1.13 38.70
CA LYS A 335 7.79 1.67 40.06
C LYS A 335 8.12 0.63 41.13
N ASP A 336 7.43 -0.51 41.08
CA ASP A 336 7.58 -1.59 42.06
C ASP A 336 8.62 -2.65 41.63
N GLN A 337 9.22 -2.51 40.46
CA GLN A 337 10.22 -3.43 39.93
C GLN A 337 11.61 -2.98 40.36
N LYS A 338 12.37 -3.90 40.96
CA LYS A 338 13.79 -3.70 41.24
C LYS A 338 14.60 -4.26 40.07
N PHE A 339 15.18 -3.37 39.28
CA PHE A 339 16.13 -3.76 38.23
C PHE A 339 17.51 -3.92 38.83
N GLN A 340 18.17 -5.03 38.52
CA GLN A 340 19.55 -5.29 38.97
C GLN A 340 20.56 -4.83 37.91
N ASP A 341 20.13 -4.75 36.66
CA ASP A 341 20.98 -4.47 35.52
C ASP A 341 20.31 -3.43 34.61
N THR A 342 21.03 -2.36 34.30
CA THR A 342 20.55 -1.27 33.44
C THR A 342 21.57 -1.01 32.35
N LEU A 343 21.18 -1.26 31.09
CA LEU A 343 22.00 -0.92 29.93
C LEU A 343 21.62 0.46 29.41
N SER A 344 22.54 1.41 29.51
CA SER A 344 22.39 2.71 28.87
C SER A 344 22.73 2.62 27.38
N VAL A 345 21.77 2.98 26.53
CA VAL A 345 21.91 3.08 25.08
C VAL A 345 21.79 4.56 24.70
N TYR A 346 22.92 5.14 24.30
CA TYR A 346 22.99 6.53 23.85
C TYR A 346 22.64 6.60 22.37
N ILE A 347 21.61 7.36 22.04
CA ILE A 347 21.13 7.60 20.70
C ILE A 347 21.55 9.03 20.36
N SER A 348 22.47 9.19 19.41
CA SER A 348 23.07 10.47 19.01
C SER A 348 23.43 10.41 17.52
N GLU A 349 24.45 11.14 17.04
CA GLU A 349 25.00 10.99 15.67
C GLU A 349 25.48 9.55 15.36
N GLY A 350 25.62 8.72 16.40
CA GLY A 350 25.69 7.27 16.32
C GLY A 350 25.09 6.63 17.57
N ILE A 351 24.88 5.30 17.53
CA ILE A 351 24.35 4.55 18.68
C ILE A 351 25.52 4.04 19.51
N LYS A 352 25.59 4.42 20.78
CA LYS A 352 26.67 4.01 21.69
C LYS A 352 26.15 3.17 22.84
N ILE A 353 26.87 2.10 23.15
CA ILE A 353 26.67 1.25 24.33
C ILE A 353 28.03 1.10 24.99
N ASP A 354 28.11 1.27 26.31
CA ASP A 354 29.38 1.26 27.06
C ASP A 354 30.42 2.27 26.51
N ASN A 355 29.95 3.46 26.08
CA ASN A 355 30.75 4.50 25.40
C ASN A 355 31.41 4.06 24.07
N ARG A 356 31.00 2.93 23.49
CA ARG A 356 31.48 2.47 22.19
C ARG A 356 30.35 2.53 21.17
N GLU A 357 30.66 3.04 19.98
CA GLU A 357 29.72 3.05 18.87
C GLU A 357 29.44 1.61 18.40
N VAL A 358 28.16 1.29 18.23
CA VAL A 358 27.68 -0.02 17.81
C VAL A 358 26.99 0.12 16.45
N PRO A 359 27.48 -0.55 15.40
CA PRO A 359 26.80 -0.56 14.11
C PRO A 359 25.38 -1.12 14.23
N LEU A 360 24.43 -0.55 13.48
CA LEU A 360 23.01 -0.93 13.52
C LEU A 360 22.75 -2.44 13.39
N HIS A 361 23.48 -3.11 12.49
CA HIS A 361 23.31 -4.55 12.26
C HIS A 361 23.81 -5.43 13.42
N MET A 362 24.67 -4.91 14.30
CA MET A 362 25.16 -5.61 15.50
C MET A 362 24.32 -5.30 16.75
N LEU A 363 23.47 -4.28 16.69
CA LEU A 363 22.70 -3.82 17.83
C LEU A 363 21.77 -4.91 18.41
N PRO A 364 21.04 -5.72 17.62
CA PRO A 364 20.22 -6.80 18.17
C PRO A 364 21.05 -7.80 18.99
N GLU A 365 22.21 -8.24 18.49
CA GLU A 365 23.10 -9.18 19.22
C GLU A 365 23.59 -8.61 20.55
N LYS A 366 24.02 -7.34 20.54
CA LYS A 366 24.49 -6.67 21.76
C LYS A 366 23.37 -6.54 22.78
N LEU A 367 22.15 -6.18 22.36
CA LEU A 367 20.99 -6.07 23.24
C LEU A 367 20.55 -7.45 23.78
N LYS A 368 20.57 -8.51 22.95
CA LYS A 368 20.25 -9.89 23.39
C LYS A 368 21.10 -10.34 24.56
N SER A 369 22.38 -9.98 24.58
CA SER A 369 23.29 -10.36 25.67
C SER A 369 22.93 -9.79 27.03
N HIS A 370 22.08 -8.75 27.08
CA HIS A 370 21.68 -8.06 28.30
C HIS A 370 20.25 -8.40 28.76
N ILE A 371 19.35 -8.78 27.84
CA ILE A 371 17.93 -9.00 28.16
C ILE A 371 17.74 -10.23 29.07
N ASN A 372 17.24 -9.98 30.28
CA ASN A 372 16.86 -10.99 31.28
C ASN A 372 15.70 -10.50 32.16
N GLU A 373 15.24 -11.32 33.11
CA GLU A 373 14.09 -11.01 34.00
C GLU A 373 14.24 -9.72 34.81
N SER A 374 15.47 -9.30 35.07
CA SER A 374 15.84 -8.17 35.94
C SER A 374 16.49 -7.00 35.19
N SER A 375 16.66 -7.10 33.87
CA SER A 375 17.25 -6.06 33.05
C SER A 375 16.24 -4.98 32.67
N ILE A 376 16.72 -3.76 32.51
CA ILE A 376 16.03 -2.67 31.83
C ILE A 376 16.99 -1.97 30.88
N ILE A 377 16.48 -1.48 29.74
CA ILE A 377 17.29 -0.74 28.79
C ILE A 377 16.89 0.74 28.88
N GLU A 378 17.87 1.59 29.15
CA GLU A 378 17.67 3.04 29.23
C GLU A 378 18.06 3.68 27.91
N TYR A 379 17.11 4.35 27.26
CA TYR A 379 17.36 5.15 26.06
C TYR A 379 17.71 6.58 26.47
N ILE A 380 18.89 7.02 26.05
CA ILE A 380 19.40 8.35 26.32
C ILE A 380 19.48 9.09 24.98
N TYR A 381 18.72 10.16 24.82
CA TYR A 381 18.64 10.93 23.59
C TYR A 381 19.55 12.16 23.62
N GLY A 382 20.43 12.30 22.64
CA GLY A 382 21.14 13.55 22.37
C GLY A 382 20.29 14.58 21.63
N ASP A 383 20.82 15.79 21.46
CA ASP A 383 20.09 16.94 20.90
C ASP A 383 19.66 16.79 19.42
N ASN A 384 20.48 16.12 18.61
CA ASN A 384 20.31 16.03 17.15
C ASN A 384 19.71 14.69 16.68
N VAL A 385 19.01 13.98 17.56
CA VAL A 385 18.46 12.64 17.26
C VAL A 385 17.19 12.74 16.43
N THR A 386 17.13 11.97 15.35
CA THR A 386 15.93 11.87 14.50
C THR A 386 15.00 10.75 14.93
N TYR A 387 13.77 10.80 14.44
CA TYR A 387 12.78 9.74 14.63
C TYR A 387 13.25 8.41 14.02
N GLN A 388 13.97 8.43 12.90
CA GLN A 388 14.58 7.22 12.32
C GLN A 388 15.58 6.54 13.27
N ASP A 389 16.45 7.32 13.93
CA ASP A 389 17.45 6.79 14.86
C ASP A 389 16.78 6.10 16.05
N TYR A 390 15.71 6.70 16.56
CA TYR A 390 14.87 6.10 17.58
C TYR A 390 14.24 4.78 17.11
N ILE A 391 13.61 4.76 15.93
CA ILE A 391 12.97 3.56 15.39
C ILE A 391 13.99 2.46 15.12
N ASN A 392 15.20 2.79 14.70
CA ASN A 392 16.29 1.83 14.54
C ASN A 392 16.61 1.08 15.85
N VAL A 393 16.77 1.82 16.96
CA VAL A 393 17.05 1.23 18.28
C VAL A 393 15.86 0.45 18.80
N LEU A 394 14.64 1.01 18.68
CA LEU A 394 13.40 0.35 19.08
C LEU A 394 13.21 -0.98 18.33
N SER A 395 13.41 -0.95 17.02
CA SER A 395 13.34 -2.12 16.15
C SER A 395 14.37 -3.17 16.54
N ALA A 396 15.63 -2.79 16.76
CA ALA A 396 16.67 -3.72 17.17
C ALA A 396 16.39 -4.37 18.54
N HIS A 397 15.87 -3.59 19.49
CA HIS A 397 15.48 -4.11 20.81
C HIS A 397 14.30 -5.09 20.70
N LYS A 398 13.29 -4.78 19.88
CA LYS A 398 12.19 -5.72 19.61
C LYS A 398 12.66 -7.01 18.94
N THR A 399 13.55 -6.90 17.95
CA THR A 399 14.18 -8.06 17.31
C THR A 399 14.91 -8.92 18.34
N ALA A 400 15.74 -8.31 19.18
CA ALA A 400 16.49 -8.99 20.23
C ALA A 400 15.57 -9.75 21.20
N ALA A 401 14.55 -9.07 21.73
CA ALA A 401 13.58 -9.68 22.64
C ALA A 401 12.79 -10.81 21.95
N TRP A 402 12.37 -10.61 20.70
CA TRP A 402 11.65 -11.63 19.93
C TRP A 402 12.48 -12.88 19.69
N GLU A 403 13.72 -12.72 19.21
CA GLU A 403 14.62 -13.85 18.92
C GLU A 403 14.91 -14.69 20.18
N LEU A 404 15.11 -14.04 21.33
CA LEU A 404 15.25 -14.74 22.61
C LEU A 404 13.99 -15.55 22.97
N ARG A 405 12.80 -14.97 22.79
CA ARG A 405 11.54 -15.67 23.05
C ARG A 405 11.31 -16.82 22.06
N ALA A 406 11.70 -16.65 20.80
CA ALA A 406 11.57 -17.67 19.77
C ALA A 406 12.36 -18.94 20.09
N THR A 407 13.47 -18.85 20.84
CA THR A 407 14.21 -20.02 21.35
C THR A 407 13.37 -20.94 22.24
N GLU A 408 12.28 -20.43 22.83
CA GLU A 408 11.33 -21.16 23.68
C GLU A 408 9.98 -21.41 22.97
N ASN A 409 9.96 -21.47 21.64
CA ASN A 409 8.78 -21.71 20.80
C ASN A 409 7.66 -20.64 20.93
N PHE A 410 8.00 -19.43 21.34
CA PHE A 410 7.04 -18.34 21.53
C PHE A 410 6.16 -18.10 20.30
N ASP A 411 6.74 -18.10 19.10
CA ASP A 411 6.04 -17.83 17.83
C ASP A 411 4.88 -18.80 17.60
N LYS A 412 5.09 -20.08 17.93
CA LYS A 412 4.07 -21.12 17.80
C LYS A 412 2.99 -20.95 18.87
N ILE A 413 3.38 -20.69 20.11
CA ILE A 413 2.48 -20.45 21.25
C ILE A 413 1.56 -19.26 20.93
N ASP A 414 2.17 -18.14 20.56
CA ASP A 414 1.48 -16.91 20.22
C ASP A 414 0.57 -17.09 18.99
N SER A 415 1.03 -17.77 17.94
CA SER A 415 0.18 -18.10 16.78
C SER A 415 -1.04 -18.96 17.17
N VAL A 416 -0.90 -19.93 18.07
CA VAL A 416 -2.04 -20.77 18.51
C VAL A 416 -3.02 -19.95 19.34
N ILE A 417 -2.53 -19.15 20.28
CA ILE A 417 -3.35 -18.21 21.07
C ILE A 417 -4.14 -17.30 20.13
N ARG A 418 -3.48 -16.69 19.14
CA ARG A 418 -4.08 -15.76 18.19
C ARG A 418 -5.18 -16.40 17.34
N ARG A 419 -5.02 -17.66 16.92
CA ARG A 419 -6.05 -18.40 16.15
C ARG A 419 -7.22 -18.85 17.02
N ASN A 420 -7.03 -18.98 18.33
CA ASN A 420 -8.06 -19.39 19.26
C ASN A 420 -8.78 -18.17 19.87
N ILE A 421 -9.69 -17.58 19.09
CA ILE A 421 -10.45 -16.36 19.44
C ILE A 421 -11.23 -16.51 20.77
N PHE A 422 -11.59 -17.74 21.14
CA PHE A 422 -12.32 -18.04 22.38
C PHE A 422 -11.41 -18.33 23.59
N SER A 423 -10.09 -18.32 23.39
CA SER A 423 -9.10 -18.10 24.44
C SER A 423 -9.26 -18.97 25.71
N ARG A 424 -9.38 -20.30 25.54
CA ARG A 424 -9.65 -21.23 26.66
C ARG A 424 -8.43 -21.95 27.24
N ASP A 425 -7.26 -21.86 26.62
CA ASP A 425 -6.07 -22.60 27.08
C ASP A 425 -5.23 -21.79 28.06
N LYS A 426 -5.62 -21.81 29.33
CA LYS A 426 -4.93 -21.09 30.41
C LYS A 426 -3.44 -21.42 30.50
N LYS A 427 -3.06 -22.69 30.27
CA LYS A 427 -1.65 -23.12 30.37
C LYS A 427 -0.81 -22.47 29.28
N LEU A 428 -1.35 -22.37 28.08
CA LEU A 428 -0.66 -21.72 26.95
C LEU A 428 -0.42 -20.23 27.21
N TYR A 429 -1.39 -19.55 27.84
CA TYR A 429 -1.24 -18.16 28.29
C TYR A 429 -0.21 -18.01 29.41
N GLU A 430 -0.26 -18.86 30.42
CA GLU A 430 0.73 -18.87 31.53
C GLU A 430 2.15 -19.09 30.98
N GLU A 431 2.31 -19.95 29.98
CA GLU A 431 3.60 -20.19 29.33
C GLU A 431 4.07 -19.00 28.48
N ARG A 432 3.18 -18.39 27.70
CA ARG A 432 3.49 -17.14 26.97
C ARG A 432 3.95 -16.04 27.93
N ASP A 433 3.25 -15.89 29.04
CA ASP A 433 3.54 -14.87 30.05
C ASP A 433 4.84 -15.18 30.79
N ARG A 434 5.16 -16.46 31.06
CA ARG A 434 6.46 -16.90 31.59
C ARG A 434 7.60 -16.49 30.66
N ILE A 435 7.50 -16.80 29.36
CA ILE A 435 8.53 -16.47 28.36
C ILE A 435 8.68 -14.93 28.23
N THR A 436 7.56 -14.20 28.23
CA THR A 436 7.57 -12.73 28.16
C THR A 436 8.20 -12.09 29.40
N LYS A 437 8.00 -12.67 30.59
CA LYS A 437 8.67 -12.24 31.82
C LYS A 437 10.17 -12.54 31.78
N LYS A 438 10.55 -13.70 31.24
CA LYS A 438 11.95 -14.13 31.11
C LYS A 438 12.78 -13.26 30.19
N TYR A 439 12.22 -12.87 29.05
CA TYR A 439 12.85 -11.98 28.07
C TYR A 439 11.99 -10.74 27.85
N PRO A 440 11.98 -9.81 28.82
CA PRO A 440 11.06 -8.70 28.80
C PRO A 440 11.52 -7.63 27.81
N PHE A 441 10.57 -6.82 27.33
CA PHE A 441 10.86 -5.62 26.55
C PHE A 441 10.55 -4.42 27.46
N ARG A 442 11.60 -3.84 28.07
CA ARG A 442 11.45 -2.77 29.07
C ARG A 442 12.35 -1.59 28.76
N ILE A 443 11.78 -0.39 28.77
CA ILE A 443 12.46 0.83 28.34
C ILE A 443 12.24 1.93 29.39
N THR A 444 13.32 2.55 29.84
CA THR A 444 13.31 3.90 30.43
C THR A 444 13.90 4.89 29.45
N GLU A 445 13.53 6.16 29.58
CA GLU A 445 13.83 7.20 28.60
C GLU A 445 14.28 8.48 29.31
N ARG A 446 15.38 9.09 28.86
CA ARG A 446 15.83 10.43 29.28
C ARG A 446 16.56 11.16 28.16
N PHE A 447 16.74 12.46 28.34
CA PHE A 447 17.56 13.31 27.47
C PHE A 447 18.88 13.62 28.17
N GLU A 448 19.94 13.87 27.39
CA GLU A 448 21.25 14.30 27.91
C GLU A 448 21.22 15.66 28.62
#